data_AF-A0A3N4P3E8-F1
#
_entry.id   AF-A0A3N4P3E8-F1
#
_cell.length_a   1.000
_cell.length_b   1.000
_cell.length_c   1.000
_cell.angle_alpha   90.00
_cell.angle_beta   90.00
_cell.angle_gamma   90.00
#
_symmetry.space_group_name_H-M   'P 1'
#
loop_
_entity.id
_entity.type
_entity.pdbx_description
1 polymer ?
#
loop_
_entity_poly.entity_id
_entity_poly.type
_entity_poly.pdbx_seq_one_letter_code
_entity_poly.pdbx_strand_id
1 'polypeptide(L)' 'MKNKQPTLFNALKYLGIALPLLFIAPIVITIGFKAINRDNNYIFLILGIILALAAILTTAFGLVKISRYIFDGNKKNNKR' A
#
# COMPACT_ATOMS: atom_id res chain seq x y z
N MET A 1 -11.35 -19.15 -20.45
CA MET A 1 -10.54 -18.15 -19.73
C MET A 1 -11.38 -17.55 -18.60
N LYS A 2 -11.00 -17.75 -17.33
CA LYS A 2 -11.77 -17.26 -16.17
C LYS A 2 -11.53 -15.74 -16.05
N ASN A 3 -12.47 -14.95 -16.56
CA ASN A 3 -12.43 -13.49 -16.52
C ASN A 3 -12.36 -13.02 -15.06
N LYS A 4 -11.16 -12.68 -14.56
CA LYS A 4 -10.97 -12.05 -13.26
C LYS A 4 -11.48 -10.62 -13.36
N GLN A 5 -12.79 -10.44 -13.25
CA GLN A 5 -13.38 -9.10 -13.12
C GLN A 5 -12.61 -8.36 -12.02
N PRO A 6 -12.26 -7.07 -12.21
CA PRO A 6 -11.74 -6.27 -11.12
C PRO A 6 -12.81 -6.26 -10.03
N THR A 7 -12.60 -7.01 -8.95
CA THR A 7 -13.52 -7.05 -7.82
C THR A 7 -13.05 -6.04 -6.79
N LEU A 8 -14.00 -5.27 -6.24
CA LEU A 8 -13.76 -4.34 -5.13
C LEU A 8 -12.99 -5.04 -4.00
N PHE A 9 -13.32 -6.30 -3.73
CA PHE A 9 -12.68 -7.13 -2.69
C PHE A 9 -11.16 -7.28 -2.89
N ASN A 10 -10.70 -7.45 -4.14
CA ASN A 10 -9.27 -7.52 -4.41
C ASN A 10 -8.59 -6.18 -4.16
N ALA A 11 -9.23 -5.07 -4.54
CA ALA A 11 -8.68 -3.73 -4.33
C ALA A 11 -8.64 -3.38 -2.83
N LEU A 12 -9.68 -3.75 -2.08
CA LEU A 12 -9.78 -3.57 -0.63
C LEU A 12 -8.75 -4.41 0.12
N LYS A 13 -8.40 -5.60 -0.38
CA LYS A 13 -7.31 -6.42 0.17
C LYS A 13 -5.96 -5.71 0.08
N TYR A 14 -5.65 -5.05 -1.03
CA TYR A 14 -4.41 -4.25 -1.15
C TYR A 14 -4.41 -3.07 -0.18
N LEU A 15 -5.54 -2.38 -0.06
CA LEU A 15 -5.65 -1.24 0.86
C LEU A 15 -5.57 -1.67 2.33
N GLY A 16 -6.18 -2.80 2.68
CA GLY A 16 -6.14 -3.38 4.03
C GLY A 16 -4.74 -3.82 4.46
N ILE A 17 -3.88 -4.25 3.52
CA ILE A 17 -2.47 -4.55 3.79
C ILE A 17 -1.63 -3.26 3.82
N ALA A 18 -1.94 -2.29 2.97
CA ALA A 18 -1.23 -1.02 2.93
C ALA A 18 -1.41 -0.21 4.22
N LEU A 19 -2.59 -0.26 4.83
CA LEU A 19 -2.92 0.51 6.03
C LEU A 19 -1.97 0.25 7.22
N PRO A 20 -1.76 -1.00 7.70
CA PRO A 20 -0.78 -1.26 8.75
C PRO A 20 0.65 -0.91 8.29
N LEU A 21 0.98 -1.14 7.02
CA LEU A 21 2.31 -0.84 6.48
C LEU A 21 2.63 0.66 6.52
N LEU A 22 1.63 1.53 6.29
CA LEU A 22 1.75 2.98 6.40
C LEU A 22 2.04 3.46 7.82
N PHE A 23 1.57 2.75 8.85
CA PHE A 23 1.88 3.07 10.25
C PHE A 23 3.19 2.45 10.72
N ILE A 24 3.51 1.23 10.28
CA ILE A 24 4.74 0.53 10.68
C ILE A 24 5.98 1.23 10.10
N ALA A 25 5.93 1.70 8.85
CA ALA A 25 7.05 2.37 8.21
C ALA A 25 7.63 3.56 9.02
N PRO A 26 6.86 4.57 9.44
CA PRO A 26 7.38 5.69 10.23
C PRO A 26 7.86 5.27 11.63
N ILE A 27 7.27 4.23 12.22
CA ILE A 27 7.73 3.66 13.50
C ILE A 27 9.14 3.06 13.32
N VAL A 28 9.36 2.28 12.27
CA VAL A 28 10.67 1.68 11.98
C VAL A 28 11.70 2.76 11.64
N ILE A 29 11.32 3.80 10.89
CA ILE A 29 12.20 4.94 10.57
C ILE A 29 12.62 5.68 11.85
N THR A 30 11.69 5.95 12.78
CA THR A 30 12.02 6.62 14.04
C THR A 30 12.92 5.77 14.94
N ILE A 31 12.73 4.45 14.96
CA ILE A 31 13.67 3.52 15.61
C ILE A 31 15.04 3.57 14.92
N GLY A 32 15.08 3.62 13.58
CA GLY A 32 16.32 3.75 12.81
C GLY A 32 17.12 5.00 13.15
N PHE A 33 16.46 6.17 13.25
CA PHE A 33 17.12 7.39 13.70
C PHE A 33 17.67 7.27 15.12
N LYS A 34 16.97 6.60 16.03
CA LYS A 34 17.48 6.33 17.39
C LYS A 34 18.68 5.38 17.39
N ALA A 35 18.68 4.36 16.53
CA ALA A 35 19.77 3.39 16.41
C ALA A 35 21.05 4.01 15.83
N ILE A 36 20.91 4.93 14.87
CA ILE A 36 22.04 5.72 14.34
C ILE A 36 22.68 6.54 15.46
N ASN A 37 21.89 7.21 16.29
CA ASN A 37 22.40 8.05 17.37
C ASN A 37 23.09 7.27 18.50
N ARG A 38 22.86 5.95 18.62
CA ARG A 38 23.50 5.12 19.65
C ARG A 38 24.72 4.38 19.13
N ASP A 39 24.56 3.67 18.02
CA ASP A 39 25.55 2.66 17.56
C ASP A 39 25.98 2.90 16.10
N ASN A 40 25.64 4.07 15.52
CA ASN A 40 25.85 4.39 14.11
C ASN A 40 25.27 3.32 13.16
N ASN A 41 24.19 2.66 13.59
CA ASN A 41 23.58 1.53 12.91
C ASN A 41 22.45 1.98 11.98
N TYR A 42 22.68 1.89 10.67
CA TYR A 42 21.76 2.31 9.63
C TYR A 42 20.77 1.23 9.17
N ILE A 43 20.87 0.00 9.66
CA ILE A 43 20.09 -1.14 9.18
C ILE A 43 18.58 -0.87 9.30
N PHE A 44 18.14 -0.37 10.45
CA PHE A 44 16.74 -0.06 10.70
C PHE A 44 16.22 1.12 9.86
N LEU A 45 17.08 2.10 9.57
CA LEU A 45 16.71 3.22 8.71
C LEU A 45 16.50 2.74 7.26
N ILE A 46 17.41 1.93 6.75
CA ILE A 46 17.31 1.33 5.41
C ILE A 46 16.05 0.48 5.31
N LEU A 47 15.79 -0.36 6.32
CA LEU A 47 14.59 -1.19 6.37
C LEU A 47 13.31 -0.33 6.37
N GLY A 48 13.29 0.74 7.17
CA GLY A 48 12.18 1.68 7.26
C GLY A 48 11.88 2.38 5.94
N ILE A 49 12.92 2.81 5.20
CA ILE A 49 12.78 3.42 3.88
C ILE A 49 12.21 2.42 2.86
N ILE A 50 12.70 1.18 2.86
CA ILE A 50 12.19 0.13 1.97
C ILE A 50 10.70 -0.15 2.26
N LEU A 51 10.33 -0.25 3.55
CA LEU A 51 8.95 -0.42 3.99
C LEU A 51 8.07 0.76 3.56
N ALA A 52 8.56 2.00 3.67
CA ALA A 52 7.83 3.19 3.25
C ALA A 52 7.56 3.19 1.74
N LEU A 53 8.56 2.86 0.92
CA LEU A 53 8.39 2.74 -0.54
C LEU A 53 7.36 1.66 -0.90
N ALA A 54 7.44 0.49 -0.25
CA ALA A 54 6.47 -0.58 -0.44
C ALA A 54 5.04 -0.16 -0.04
N ALA A 55 4.89 0.60 1.05
CA ALA A 55 3.60 1.12 1.49
C ALA A 55 3.00 2.11 0.48
N ILE A 56 3.81 3.05 -0.03
CA ILE A 56 3.36 4.03 -1.04
C ILE A 56 2.90 3.31 -2.31
N LEU A 57 3.70 2.38 -2.83
CA LEU A 57 3.36 1.63 -4.05
C LEU A 57 2.08 0.80 -3.87
N THR A 58 1.96 0.08 -2.75
CA THR A 58 0.78 -0.76 -2.47
C THR A 58 -0.48 0.10 -2.32
N THR A 59 -0.36 1.25 -1.65
CA THR A 59 -1.46 2.20 -1.47
C THR A 59 -1.90 2.78 -2.82
N ALA A 60 -0.96 3.23 -3.64
CA ALA A 60 -1.23 3.78 -4.97
C ALA A 60 -1.95 2.75 -5.85
N PHE A 61 -1.45 1.50 -5.91
CA PHE A 61 -2.11 0.44 -6.68
C PHE A 61 -3.49 0.09 -6.14
N GLY A 62 -3.67 0.07 -4.82
CA GLY A 62 -4.98 -0.13 -4.18
C GLY A 62 -5.97 0.95 -4.59
N LEU A 63 -5.59 2.22 -4.44
CA LEU A 63 -6.42 3.38 -4.80
C LEU A 63 -6.76 3.41 -6.29
N VAL A 64 -5.79 3.15 -7.17
CA VAL A 64 -6.03 3.08 -8.62
C VAL A 64 -7.02 1.97 -8.96
N LYS A 65 -6.93 0.80 -8.34
CA LYS A 65 -7.89 -0.30 -8.56
C LYS A 65 -9.30 0.04 -8.06
N ILE A 66 -9.42 0.68 -6.89
CA ILE A 66 -10.72 1.13 -6.36
C ILE A 66 -11.33 2.19 -7.28
N SER A 67 -10.54 3.19 -7.69
CA SER A 67 -10.96 4.24 -8.61
C SER A 67 -11.48 3.66 -9.92
N ARG A 68 -10.69 2.79 -10.57
CA ARG A 68 -11.11 2.11 -11.80
C ARG A 68 -12.38 1.28 -11.61
N TYR A 69 -12.51 0.58 -10.48
CA TYR A 69 -13.73 -0.18 -10.18
C TYR A 69 -14.96 0.74 -10.07
N ILE A 70 -14.85 1.86 -9.36
CA ILE A 70 -15.96 2.81 -9.16
C ILE A 70 -16.35 3.47 -10.50
N PHE A 71 -15.37 3.92 -11.29
CA PHE A 71 -15.62 4.66 -12.53
C PHE A 71 -15.97 3.75 -13.73
N ASP A 72 -15.33 2.60 -13.90
CA ASP A 72 -15.65 1.65 -14.99
C ASP A 72 -16.82 0.72 -14.64
N GLY A 73 -17.04 0.42 -13.35
CA GLY A 73 -18.20 -0.35 -12.90
C GLY A 73 -19.53 0.33 -13.22
N ASN A 74 -19.54 1.67 -13.25
CA ASN A 74 -20.72 2.46 -13.58
C ASN A 74 -21.10 2.37 -15.08
N LYS A 75 -20.15 2.16 -15.99
CA LYS A 75 -20.45 2.04 -17.43
C LYS A 75 -21.16 0.74 -17.84
N LYS A 76 -21.12 -0.29 -16.98
CA LYS A 76 -21.68 -1.62 -17.31
C LYS A 76 -23.14 -1.79 -16.89
N ASN A 77 -23.63 -0.98 -15.95
CA ASN A 77 -25.02 -1.03 -15.47
C ASN A 77 -26.00 -0.16 -16.28
N ASN A 78 -25.52 0.77 -17.13
CA ASN A 78 -26.38 1.62 -17.97
C ASN A 78 -26.57 1.07 -19.41
N LYS A 79 -26.44 -0.24 -19.60
CA LYS A 79 -26.70 -0.95 -20.86
C LYS A 79 -27.67 -2.12 -20.68
N ARG A 80 -28.55 -2.06 -19.68
CA ARG A 80 -29.67 -2.97 -19.50
C ARG A 80 -30.95 -2.17 -19.39
#